data_AF-F6XGA0-F1
#
_entry.id   AF-F6XGA0-F1
#
_cell.length_a   1.000
_cell.length_b   1.000
_cell.length_c   1.000
_cell.angle_alpha   90.00
_cell.angle_beta   90.00
_cell.angle_gamma   90.00
#
_symmetry.space_group_name_H-M   'P 1'
#
loop_
_entity.id
_entity.type
_entity.pdbx_description
1 polymer ?
#
loop_
_entity_poly.entity_id
_entity_poly.type
_entity_poly.pdbx_seq_one_letter_code
_entity_poly.pdbx_strand_id
1 'polypeptide(L)'
;RPSSGRHGRSGDGSQGRKKSLRLAKESEMERAKANASLWETRLEVTELSRMEYRDASRRLARENEELKRQQYKTEKDTVSVLSYLKKQDSEKGDLIEKLKQQLVDAKKQAQEENEKLEESYSRQLNELTDKFHQKAKEIGLIQLELKTIKDFRKKKLQVERELEELKENMKTTKKKHQETVRRLEGKFSEEKQRLEKEAEKKIVMLAERAHQEAVLQLDTTGRSVFKENVRLQKALKYHIKEAQELQKNSKKLEENHASLLQLKETNELLVQEKVLQVSQQKSQIRTLQRKVASLETALGHVTREFETEIHDARQEARRRNREGRVEIDKLQYLLEVKDREMERVKRLARNVLDQRSDVETFFLEALQQVRREIQSSRKNYRQAARAAFQRKMREAHAGKTEYPQIRTFDDREDSTNSVHRDLTEAERWTNVNTEKVDIGDLTWEQKEKVLRLLFAKMNCLPLSTSSAPGAVPNAGADGRRPVRTRSPPTWGLPVLIPVARGDRGPETGIASPSGQAVEPHLNPRPPDPRAPAPWPRCSSPSVSADDGHVPRNSRALGERPSSKEKQEPEPFFSLG
;
A
#
# COMPACT_ATOMS: atom_id res chain seq x y z
N ARG A 1 -12.95 -105.98 22.04
CA ARG A 1 -12.16 -106.94 21.24
C ARG A 1 -10.79 -107.06 21.90
N PRO A 2 -10.21 -108.27 21.97
CA PRO A 2 -10.49 -109.32 22.96
C PRO A 2 -9.21 -109.55 23.81
N SER A 3 -9.02 -110.50 24.73
CA SER A 3 -9.41 -111.90 24.75
C SER A 3 -8.93 -112.57 26.06
N SER A 4 -9.74 -113.51 26.55
CA SER A 4 -9.38 -114.83 27.11
C SER A 4 -8.40 -114.91 28.28
N GLY A 5 -8.78 -115.47 29.43
CA GLY A 5 -9.02 -116.91 29.64
C GLY A 5 -7.96 -117.39 30.67
N ARG A 6 -8.07 -118.48 31.42
CA ARG A 6 -8.96 -119.65 31.49
C ARG A 6 -8.53 -120.43 32.76
N HIS A 7 -9.44 -121.25 33.32
CA HIS A 7 -9.28 -122.53 34.06
C HIS A 7 -8.07 -122.75 35.01
N GLY A 8 -8.16 -123.38 36.18
CA GLY A 8 -9.17 -124.26 36.77
C GLY A 8 -8.48 -125.31 37.65
N ARG A 9 -9.25 -125.83 38.62
CA ARG A 9 -9.20 -127.19 39.23
C ARG A 9 -8.05 -127.64 40.16
N SER A 10 -8.51 -128.03 41.36
CA SER A 10 -8.32 -129.33 42.04
C SER A 10 -7.06 -129.60 42.88
N GLY A 11 -7.30 -129.79 44.19
CA GLY A 11 -7.23 -131.12 44.81
C GLY A 11 -5.94 -131.54 45.54
N ASP A 12 -6.15 -132.01 46.77
CA ASP A 12 -5.32 -132.95 47.57
C ASP A 12 -3.99 -132.40 48.12
N GLY A 13 -3.51 -132.67 49.32
CA GLY A 13 -3.79 -133.68 50.34
C GLY A 13 -2.48 -133.94 51.11
N SER A 14 -2.57 -134.19 52.42
CA SER A 14 -1.50 -134.69 53.32
C SER A 14 -0.34 -133.73 53.68
N GLN A 15 -0.34 -133.17 54.89
CA GLN A 15 0.24 -133.72 56.14
C GLN A 15 1.77 -133.84 56.15
N GLY A 16 2.40 -133.00 56.99
CA GLY A 16 3.65 -133.34 57.66
C GLY A 16 4.70 -132.25 57.71
N ARG A 17 4.62 -131.32 58.67
CA ARG A 17 5.78 -130.92 59.50
C ARG A 17 5.45 -129.85 60.54
N LYS A 18 5.57 -130.26 61.80
CA LYS A 18 5.90 -129.40 62.95
C LYS A 18 7.16 -128.59 62.65
N LYS A 19 7.21 -127.34 63.13
CA LYS A 19 8.42 -126.49 63.31
C LYS A 19 8.88 -125.55 62.17
N SER A 20 8.07 -125.26 61.14
CA SER A 20 8.30 -124.14 60.20
C SER A 20 7.32 -122.96 60.33
N LEU A 21 6.21 -123.12 61.07
CA LEU A 21 5.16 -122.10 61.23
C LEU A 21 5.56 -120.86 62.05
N ARG A 22 6.69 -120.85 62.77
CA ARG A 22 7.15 -119.69 63.56
C ARG A 22 8.11 -118.79 62.76
N LEU A 23 9.07 -119.39 62.05
CA LEU A 23 9.98 -118.70 61.13
C LEU A 23 9.29 -118.29 59.81
N ALA A 24 8.32 -119.08 59.32
CA ALA A 24 7.49 -118.65 58.19
C ALA A 24 6.60 -117.47 58.58
N LYS A 25 6.00 -117.49 59.79
CA LYS A 25 5.23 -116.36 60.33
C LYS A 25 6.10 -115.12 60.60
N GLU A 26 7.34 -115.28 61.06
CA GLU A 26 8.29 -114.17 61.16
C GLU A 26 8.71 -113.65 59.78
N SER A 27 8.98 -114.51 58.79
CA SER A 27 9.30 -114.07 57.42
C SER A 27 8.10 -113.46 56.68
N GLU A 28 6.88 -113.93 56.98
CA GLU A 28 5.62 -113.39 56.49
C GLU A 28 5.29 -112.07 57.19
N MET A 29 5.59 -111.94 58.48
CA MET A 29 5.48 -110.70 59.24
C MET A 29 6.48 -109.66 58.74
N GLU A 30 7.74 -110.04 58.47
CA GLU A 30 8.75 -109.13 57.88
C GLU A 30 8.42 -108.78 56.42
N ARG A 31 7.89 -109.71 55.62
CA ARG A 31 7.35 -109.39 54.28
C ARG A 31 6.13 -108.48 54.35
N ALA A 32 5.26 -108.64 55.34
CA ALA A 32 4.11 -107.77 55.56
C ALA A 32 4.55 -106.37 56.01
N LYS A 33 5.57 -106.25 56.87
CA LYS A 33 6.18 -104.97 57.25
C LYS A 33 6.88 -104.29 56.08
N ALA A 34 7.64 -105.03 55.28
CA ALA A 34 8.26 -104.50 54.06
C ALA A 34 7.22 -104.05 53.02
N ASN A 35 6.13 -104.81 52.86
CA ASN A 35 5.00 -104.40 52.01
C ASN A 35 4.27 -103.16 52.58
N ALA A 36 4.06 -103.09 53.90
CA ALA A 36 3.45 -101.93 54.55
C ALA A 36 4.32 -100.68 54.34
N SER A 37 5.63 -100.78 54.53
CA SER A 37 6.59 -99.69 54.27
C SER A 37 6.64 -99.28 52.79
N LEU A 38 6.51 -100.23 51.85
CA LEU A 38 6.36 -99.93 50.42
C LEU A 38 5.05 -99.19 50.09
N TRP A 39 3.95 -99.54 50.76
CA TRP A 39 2.68 -98.82 50.60
C TRP A 39 2.69 -97.46 51.29
N GLU A 40 3.37 -97.31 52.42
CA GLU A 40 3.60 -96.03 53.10
C GLU A 40 4.41 -95.09 52.23
N THR A 41 5.58 -95.52 51.72
CA THR A 41 6.40 -94.69 50.82
C THR A 41 5.67 -94.36 49.51
N ARG A 42 4.88 -95.29 48.95
CA ARG A 42 4.05 -95.02 47.77
C ARG A 42 2.93 -94.03 48.08
N LEU A 43 2.29 -94.14 49.24
CA LEU A 43 1.30 -93.18 49.72
C LEU A 43 1.94 -91.80 49.86
N GLU A 44 3.09 -91.68 50.54
CA GLU A 44 3.84 -90.43 50.70
C GLU A 44 4.19 -89.78 49.36
N VAL A 45 4.70 -90.53 48.38
CA VAL A 45 4.99 -90.00 47.03
C VAL A 45 3.71 -89.53 46.32
N THR A 46 2.60 -90.26 46.45
CA THR A 46 1.31 -89.83 45.89
C THR A 46 0.73 -88.61 46.61
N GLU A 47 0.99 -88.47 47.91
CA GLU A 47 0.56 -87.32 48.71
C GLU A 47 1.39 -86.09 48.40
N LEU A 48 2.71 -86.23 48.24
CA LEU A 48 3.62 -85.16 47.80
C LEU A 48 3.24 -84.68 46.41
N SER A 49 3.09 -85.58 45.43
CA SER A 49 2.65 -85.18 44.09
C SER A 49 1.27 -84.52 44.11
N ARG A 50 0.30 -85.01 44.92
CA ARG A 50 -0.99 -84.34 45.11
C ARG A 50 -0.85 -82.95 45.73
N MET A 51 0.05 -82.77 46.70
CA MET A 51 0.35 -81.46 47.27
C MET A 51 0.97 -80.53 46.22
N GLU A 52 1.93 -81.01 45.45
CA GLU A 52 2.57 -80.26 44.36
C GLU A 52 1.56 -79.85 43.28
N TYR A 53 0.63 -80.73 42.89
CA TYR A 53 -0.45 -80.39 41.96
C TYR A 53 -1.39 -79.34 42.54
N ARG A 54 -1.74 -79.42 43.82
CA ARG A 54 -2.53 -78.39 44.50
C ARG A 54 -1.78 -77.06 44.57
N ASP A 55 -0.48 -77.09 44.83
CA ASP A 55 0.37 -75.91 44.89
C ASP A 55 0.57 -75.28 43.52
N ALA A 56 0.74 -76.07 42.47
CA ALA A 56 0.76 -75.62 41.08
C ALA A 56 -0.60 -75.00 40.69
N SER A 57 -1.71 -75.64 41.05
CA SER A 57 -3.06 -75.13 40.76
C SER A 57 -3.34 -73.82 41.50
N ARG A 58 -2.91 -73.72 42.77
CA ARG A 58 -3.00 -72.47 43.56
C ARG A 58 -2.12 -71.37 42.97
N ARG A 59 -0.90 -71.69 42.52
CA ARG A 59 -0.01 -70.72 41.84
C ARG A 59 -0.62 -70.22 40.55
N LEU A 60 -1.07 -71.12 39.68
CA LEU A 60 -1.74 -70.77 38.41
C LEU A 60 -3.01 -69.94 38.65
N ALA A 61 -3.80 -70.23 39.69
CA ALA A 61 -4.96 -69.43 40.04
C ALA A 61 -4.57 -67.99 40.46
N ARG A 62 -3.53 -67.83 41.28
CA ARG A 62 -3.00 -66.52 41.67
C ARG A 62 -2.45 -65.74 40.48
N GLU A 63 -1.67 -66.39 39.62
CA GLU A 63 -1.12 -65.79 38.41
C GLU A 63 -2.24 -65.36 37.45
N ASN A 64 -3.29 -66.17 37.28
CA ASN A 64 -4.43 -65.81 36.45
C ASN A 64 -5.23 -64.63 37.03
N GLU A 65 -5.43 -64.58 38.35
CA GLU A 65 -6.00 -63.41 39.03
C GLU A 65 -5.12 -62.15 38.85
N GLU A 66 -3.81 -62.29 38.95
CA GLU A 66 -2.88 -61.18 38.76
C GLU A 66 -2.88 -60.68 37.32
N LEU A 67 -2.85 -61.57 36.33
CA LEU A 67 -2.99 -61.25 34.91
C LEU A 67 -4.31 -60.54 34.62
N LYS A 68 -5.43 -61.00 35.19
CA LYS A 68 -6.71 -60.30 35.08
C LYS A 68 -6.65 -58.90 35.67
N ARG A 69 -6.07 -58.73 36.86
CA ARG A 69 -5.88 -57.41 37.48
C ARG A 69 -5.00 -56.50 36.63
N GLN A 70 -3.94 -57.02 36.02
CA GLN A 70 -3.09 -56.28 35.10
C GLN A 70 -3.86 -55.88 33.84
N GLN A 71 -4.60 -56.81 33.23
CA GLN A 71 -5.46 -56.54 32.09
C GLN A 71 -6.44 -55.40 32.40
N TYR A 72 -7.20 -55.48 33.49
CA TYR A 72 -8.13 -54.43 33.89
C TYR A 72 -7.45 -53.08 34.12
N LYS A 73 -6.25 -53.05 34.72
CA LYS A 73 -5.48 -51.81 34.88
C LYS A 73 -5.08 -51.24 33.52
N THR A 74 -4.52 -52.05 32.64
CA THR A 74 -4.13 -51.60 31.30
C THR A 74 -5.31 -51.15 30.45
N GLU A 75 -6.47 -51.82 30.54
CA GLU A 75 -7.71 -51.39 29.89
C GLU A 75 -8.21 -50.06 30.44
N LYS A 76 -8.15 -49.86 31.76
CA LYS A 76 -8.51 -48.57 32.38
C LYS A 76 -7.57 -47.45 31.96
N ASP A 77 -6.27 -47.70 31.93
CA ASP A 77 -5.25 -46.71 31.56
C ASP A 77 -5.38 -46.35 30.07
N THR A 78 -5.58 -47.35 29.20
CA THR A 78 -5.82 -47.13 27.76
C THR A 78 -7.12 -46.35 27.51
N VAL A 79 -8.21 -46.68 28.20
CA VAL A 79 -9.45 -45.89 28.12
C VAL A 79 -9.23 -44.46 28.61
N SER A 80 -8.46 -44.26 29.68
CA SER A 80 -8.15 -42.92 30.21
C SER A 80 -7.36 -42.09 29.19
N VAL A 81 -6.31 -42.66 28.60
CA VAL A 81 -5.53 -42.01 27.53
C VAL A 81 -6.41 -41.71 26.31
N LEU A 82 -7.22 -42.68 25.86
CA LEU A 82 -8.13 -42.49 24.73
C LEU A 82 -9.16 -41.39 25.01
N SER A 83 -9.71 -41.31 26.22
CA SER A 83 -10.66 -40.26 26.59
C SER A 83 -10.03 -38.87 26.61
N TYR A 84 -8.79 -38.76 27.12
CA TYR A 84 -8.03 -37.51 27.10
C TYR A 84 -7.74 -37.05 25.67
N LEU A 85 -7.25 -37.96 24.81
CA LEU A 85 -6.97 -37.65 23.41
C LEU A 85 -8.24 -37.25 22.66
N LYS A 86 -9.35 -37.97 22.85
CA LYS A 86 -10.66 -37.60 22.25
C LYS A 86 -11.12 -36.21 22.69
N LYS A 87 -10.97 -35.89 23.98
CA LYS A 87 -11.33 -34.56 24.50
C LYS A 87 -10.46 -33.46 23.88
N GLN A 88 -9.15 -33.71 23.78
CA GLN A 88 -8.22 -32.77 23.17
C GLN A 88 -8.51 -32.59 21.67
N ASP A 89 -8.89 -33.66 20.97
CA ASP A 89 -9.28 -33.60 19.56
C ASP A 89 -10.60 -32.83 19.37
N SER A 90 -11.59 -33.02 20.25
CA SER A 90 -12.82 -32.21 20.21
C SER A 90 -12.55 -30.72 20.48
N GLU A 91 -11.73 -30.39 21.48
CA GLU A 91 -11.39 -29.00 21.79
C GLU A 91 -10.63 -28.31 20.65
N LYS A 92 -9.72 -29.05 19.98
CA LYS A 92 -9.04 -28.56 18.77
C LYS A 92 -9.99 -28.43 17.59
N GLY A 93 -10.94 -29.37 17.43
CA GLY A 93 -12.00 -29.31 16.43
C GLY A 93 -12.84 -28.04 16.57
N ASP A 94 -13.34 -27.77 17.78
CA ASP A 94 -14.12 -26.56 18.09
C ASP A 94 -13.31 -25.28 17.83
N LEU A 95 -12.01 -25.28 18.15
CA LEU A 95 -11.14 -24.14 17.87
C LEU A 95 -10.94 -23.93 16.37
N ILE A 96 -10.75 -25.01 15.61
CA ILE A 96 -10.64 -24.94 14.14
C ILE A 96 -11.93 -24.39 13.54
N GLU A 97 -13.10 -24.83 14.01
CA GLU A 97 -14.39 -24.31 13.54
C GLU A 97 -14.56 -22.82 13.86
N LYS A 98 -14.22 -22.40 15.07
CA LYS A 98 -14.24 -20.97 15.45
C LYS A 98 -13.30 -20.13 14.58
N LEU A 99 -12.09 -20.61 14.34
CA LEU A 99 -11.12 -19.91 13.48
C LEU A 99 -11.59 -19.87 12.01
N LYS A 100 -12.21 -20.94 11.52
CA LYS A 100 -12.83 -20.96 10.18
C LYS A 100 -13.96 -19.94 10.07
N GLN A 101 -14.82 -19.86 11.09
CA GLN A 101 -15.92 -18.89 11.12
C GLN A 101 -15.38 -17.45 11.15
N GLN A 102 -14.41 -17.16 12.01
CA GLN A 102 -13.75 -15.83 12.06
C GLN A 102 -13.13 -15.44 10.72
N LEU A 103 -12.53 -16.40 10.01
CA LEU A 103 -11.95 -16.16 8.69
C LEU A 103 -13.03 -15.86 7.63
N VAL A 104 -14.18 -16.55 7.68
CA VAL A 104 -15.32 -16.26 6.80
C VAL A 104 -15.92 -14.89 7.11
N ASP A 105 -16.15 -14.57 8.38
CA ASP A 105 -16.73 -13.30 8.81
C ASP A 105 -15.82 -12.13 8.43
N ALA A 106 -14.50 -12.26 8.64
CA ALA A 106 -13.53 -11.25 8.24
C ALA A 106 -13.49 -11.05 6.71
N LYS A 107 -13.58 -12.14 5.93
CA LYS A 107 -13.68 -12.04 4.46
C LYS A 107 -14.95 -11.32 4.03
N LYS A 108 -16.08 -11.64 4.65
CA LYS A 108 -17.37 -11.01 4.36
C LYS A 108 -17.35 -9.51 4.69
N GLN A 109 -16.80 -9.14 5.85
CA GLN A 109 -16.62 -7.73 6.23
C GLN A 109 -15.75 -6.98 5.23
N ALA A 110 -14.61 -7.56 4.82
CA ALA A 110 -13.74 -6.95 3.82
C ALA A 110 -14.43 -6.80 2.44
N GLN A 111 -15.28 -7.76 2.06
CA GLN A 111 -16.10 -7.66 0.85
C GLN A 111 -17.12 -6.53 0.96
N GLU A 112 -17.87 -6.44 2.06
CA GLU A 112 -18.85 -5.38 2.28
C GLU A 112 -18.20 -3.98 2.33
N GLU A 113 -17.00 -3.85 2.90
CA GLU A 113 -16.24 -2.61 2.91
C GLU A 113 -15.77 -2.23 1.49
N ASN A 114 -15.25 -3.19 0.73
CA ASN A 114 -14.87 -2.98 -0.67
C ASN A 114 -16.08 -2.57 -1.53
N GLU A 115 -17.21 -3.25 -1.40
CA GLU A 115 -18.44 -2.91 -2.12
C GLU A 115 -18.90 -1.48 -1.81
N LYS A 116 -18.91 -1.08 -0.53
CA LYS A 116 -19.25 0.31 -0.13
C LYS A 116 -18.28 1.33 -0.72
N LEU A 117 -16.98 1.00 -0.73
CA LEU A 117 -15.95 1.85 -1.30
C LEU A 117 -16.14 2.00 -2.82
N GLU A 118 -16.35 0.89 -3.53
CA GLU A 118 -16.65 0.85 -4.96
C GLU A 118 -17.91 1.65 -5.30
N GLU A 119 -18.98 1.51 -4.53
CA GLU A 119 -20.19 2.31 -4.69
C GLU A 119 -19.90 3.81 -4.48
N SER A 120 -19.11 4.18 -3.48
CA SER A 120 -18.75 5.58 -3.21
C SER A 120 -17.98 6.21 -4.36
N TYR A 121 -17.00 5.48 -4.93
CA TYR A 121 -16.23 5.93 -6.08
C TYR A 121 -17.08 5.95 -7.35
N SER A 122 -17.98 4.98 -7.52
CA SER A 122 -18.93 4.96 -8.64
C SER A 122 -19.86 6.17 -8.61
N ARG A 123 -20.36 6.55 -7.42
CA ARG A 123 -21.17 7.77 -7.25
C ARG A 123 -20.37 9.02 -7.61
N GLN A 124 -19.15 9.17 -7.09
CA GLN A 124 -18.29 10.31 -7.42
C GLN A 124 -17.96 10.39 -8.91
N LEU A 125 -17.70 9.25 -9.54
CA LEU A 125 -17.43 9.17 -10.98
C LEU A 125 -18.65 9.60 -11.79
N ASN A 126 -19.85 9.15 -11.41
CA ASN A 126 -21.10 9.53 -12.07
C ASN A 126 -21.37 11.03 -11.90
N GLU A 127 -21.19 11.59 -10.70
CA GLU A 127 -21.36 13.03 -10.46
C GLU A 127 -20.39 13.88 -11.29
N LEU A 128 -19.13 13.47 -11.41
CA LEU A 128 -18.15 14.15 -12.24
C LEU A 128 -18.50 14.03 -13.73
N THR A 129 -18.98 12.87 -14.15
CA THR A 129 -19.43 12.61 -15.52
C THR A 129 -20.65 13.48 -15.87
N ASP A 130 -21.61 13.62 -14.96
CA ASP A 130 -22.77 14.48 -15.14
C ASP A 130 -22.39 15.95 -15.21
N LYS A 131 -21.51 16.42 -14.32
CA LYS A 131 -20.97 17.79 -14.36
C LYS A 131 -20.24 18.05 -15.68
N PHE A 132 -19.46 17.08 -16.16
CA PHE A 132 -18.79 17.18 -17.45
C PHE A 132 -19.81 17.30 -18.60
N HIS A 133 -20.84 16.46 -18.63
CA HIS A 133 -21.89 16.54 -19.64
C HIS A 133 -22.67 17.85 -19.58
N GLN A 134 -22.94 18.40 -18.39
CA GLN A 134 -23.56 19.72 -18.22
C GLN A 134 -22.67 20.83 -18.80
N LYS A 135 -21.37 20.83 -18.48
CA LYS A 135 -20.41 21.80 -19.03
C LYS A 135 -20.24 21.67 -20.54
N ALA A 136 -20.26 20.45 -21.08
CA ALA A 136 -20.25 20.24 -22.52
C ALA A 136 -21.48 20.84 -23.20
N LYS A 137 -22.68 20.71 -22.60
CA LYS A 137 -23.91 21.35 -23.08
C LYS A 137 -23.83 22.88 -23.02
N GLU A 138 -23.38 23.45 -21.91
CA GLU A 138 -23.16 24.90 -21.75
C GLU A 138 -22.21 25.44 -22.83
N ILE A 139 -21.07 24.76 -23.04
CA ILE A 139 -20.11 25.13 -24.09
C ILE A 139 -20.76 25.08 -25.48
N GLY A 140 -21.58 24.06 -25.74
CA GLY A 140 -22.34 23.95 -26.99
C GLY A 140 -23.28 25.14 -27.23
N LEU A 141 -24.01 25.58 -26.20
CA LEU A 141 -24.88 26.76 -26.26
C LEU A 141 -24.10 28.05 -26.50
N ILE A 142 -22.99 28.26 -25.77
CA ILE A 142 -22.13 29.43 -25.97
C ILE A 142 -21.56 29.44 -27.39
N GLN A 143 -21.18 28.29 -27.95
CA GLN A 143 -20.71 28.21 -29.34
C GLN A 143 -21.81 28.57 -30.35
N LEU A 144 -23.06 28.16 -30.10
CA LEU A 144 -24.22 28.54 -30.90
C LEU A 144 -24.46 30.05 -30.84
N GLU A 145 -24.47 30.64 -29.65
CA GLU A 145 -24.61 32.09 -29.46
C GLU A 145 -23.46 32.87 -30.13
N LEU A 146 -22.24 32.36 -30.04
CA LEU A 146 -21.09 32.99 -30.67
C LEU A 146 -21.21 32.96 -32.21
N LYS A 147 -21.78 31.90 -32.79
CA LYS A 147 -22.11 31.84 -34.22
C LYS A 147 -23.18 32.87 -34.58
N THR A 148 -24.27 32.97 -33.82
CA THR A 148 -25.34 33.95 -34.10
C THR A 148 -24.84 35.39 -33.98
N ILE A 149 -24.00 35.69 -32.98
CA ILE A 149 -23.36 37.01 -32.83
C ILE A 149 -22.44 37.32 -34.00
N LYS A 150 -21.66 36.34 -34.50
CA LYS A 150 -20.82 36.51 -35.68
C LYS A 150 -21.66 36.86 -36.91
N ASP A 151 -22.78 36.17 -37.11
CA ASP A 151 -23.68 36.44 -38.23
C ASP A 151 -24.37 37.80 -38.10
N PHE A 152 -24.77 38.17 -36.88
CA PHE A 152 -25.30 39.50 -36.59
C PHE A 152 -24.28 40.60 -36.91
N ARG A 153 -23.01 40.43 -36.53
CA ARG A 153 -21.94 41.38 -36.86
C ARG A 153 -21.73 41.52 -38.37
N LYS A 154 -21.76 40.42 -39.12
CA LYS A 154 -21.67 40.45 -40.59
C LYS A 154 -22.83 41.24 -41.21
N LYS A 155 -24.06 40.95 -40.77
CA LYS A 155 -25.28 41.65 -41.24
C LYS A 155 -25.25 43.14 -40.88
N LYS A 156 -24.85 43.47 -39.65
CA LYS A 156 -24.68 44.87 -39.21
C LYS A 156 -23.72 45.62 -40.12
N LEU A 157 -22.54 45.05 -40.39
CA LEU A 157 -21.54 45.66 -41.26
C LEU A 157 -22.01 45.76 -42.73
N GLN A 158 -22.89 44.87 -43.18
CA GLN A 158 -23.55 45.01 -44.48
C GLN A 158 -24.53 46.19 -44.50
N VAL A 159 -25.42 46.28 -43.52
CA VAL A 159 -26.41 47.36 -43.43
C VAL A 159 -25.75 48.72 -43.26
N GLU A 160 -24.67 48.81 -42.47
CA GLU A 160 -23.89 50.04 -42.32
C GLU A 160 -23.29 50.52 -43.65
N ARG A 161 -22.74 49.59 -44.46
CA ARG A 161 -22.24 49.89 -45.81
C ARG A 161 -23.36 50.36 -46.75
N GLU A 162 -24.51 49.69 -46.75
CA GLU A 162 -25.67 50.09 -47.55
C GLU A 162 -26.19 51.50 -47.15
N LEU A 163 -26.16 51.83 -45.86
CA LEU A 163 -26.51 53.15 -45.34
C LEU A 163 -25.54 54.25 -45.79
N GLU A 164 -24.24 53.96 -45.79
CA GLU A 164 -23.20 54.87 -46.28
C GLU A 164 -23.34 55.11 -47.78
N GLU A 165 -23.56 54.05 -48.57
CA GLU A 165 -23.82 54.15 -50.00
C GLU A 165 -25.08 54.98 -50.29
N LEU A 166 -26.17 54.76 -49.55
CA LEU A 166 -27.39 55.53 -49.70
C LEU A 166 -27.18 57.02 -49.33
N LYS A 167 -26.41 57.30 -48.27
CA LYS A 167 -26.05 58.68 -47.90
C LYS A 167 -25.23 59.37 -48.98
N GLU A 168 -24.26 58.70 -49.58
CA GLU A 168 -23.48 59.24 -50.69
C GLU A 168 -24.36 59.45 -51.94
N ASN A 169 -25.25 58.51 -52.26
CA ASN A 169 -26.24 58.66 -53.33
C ASN A 169 -27.17 59.87 -53.08
N MET A 170 -27.62 60.09 -51.85
CA MET A 170 -28.40 61.27 -51.48
C MET A 170 -27.61 62.58 -51.60
N LYS A 171 -26.33 62.59 -51.18
CA LYS A 171 -25.47 63.78 -51.34
C LYS A 171 -25.21 64.10 -52.81
N THR A 172 -24.90 63.11 -53.63
CA THR A 172 -24.62 63.29 -55.05
C THR A 172 -25.86 63.76 -55.81
N THR A 173 -27.04 63.19 -55.55
CA THR A 173 -28.30 63.65 -56.15
C THR A 173 -28.66 65.06 -55.68
N LYS A 174 -28.52 65.38 -54.40
CA LYS A 174 -28.71 66.75 -53.88
C LYS A 174 -27.75 67.74 -54.53
N LYS A 175 -26.47 67.38 -54.69
CA LYS A 175 -25.46 68.22 -55.37
C LYS A 175 -25.83 68.46 -56.84
N LYS A 176 -26.20 67.41 -57.59
CA LYS A 176 -26.67 67.50 -58.98
C LYS A 176 -27.91 68.39 -59.09
N HIS A 177 -28.89 68.21 -58.19
CA HIS A 177 -30.08 69.06 -58.16
C HIS A 177 -29.73 70.52 -57.89
N GLN A 178 -28.86 70.77 -56.90
CA GLN A 178 -28.40 72.12 -56.57
C GLN A 178 -27.64 72.78 -57.73
N GLU A 179 -26.78 72.03 -58.44
CA GLU A 179 -26.12 72.50 -59.66
C GLU A 179 -27.14 72.83 -60.76
N THR A 180 -28.17 72.02 -60.91
CA THR A 180 -29.25 72.25 -61.88
C THR A 180 -30.04 73.52 -61.54
N VAL A 181 -30.37 73.73 -60.26
CA VAL A 181 -31.04 74.95 -59.77
C VAL A 181 -30.15 76.17 -60.00
N ARG A 182 -28.88 76.14 -59.58
CA ARG A 182 -27.93 77.25 -59.83
C ARG A 182 -27.83 77.59 -61.32
N ARG A 183 -27.82 76.57 -62.20
CA ARG A 183 -27.80 76.77 -63.65
C ARG A 183 -29.07 77.46 -64.14
N LEU A 184 -30.24 77.08 -63.64
CA LEU A 184 -31.51 77.73 -64.00
C LEU A 184 -31.56 79.15 -63.45
N GLU A 185 -31.21 79.38 -62.18
CA GLU A 185 -31.10 80.70 -61.56
C GLU A 185 -30.13 81.61 -62.31
N GLY A 186 -29.00 81.09 -62.79
CA GLY A 186 -28.05 81.81 -63.63
C GLY A 186 -28.71 82.30 -64.92
N LYS A 187 -29.39 81.40 -65.66
CA LYS A 187 -30.14 81.77 -66.87
C LYS A 187 -31.23 82.80 -66.59
N PHE A 188 -32.02 82.60 -65.53
CA PHE A 188 -33.04 83.57 -65.10
C PHE A 188 -32.42 84.92 -64.74
N SER A 189 -31.26 84.94 -64.08
CA SER A 189 -30.57 86.16 -63.68
C SER A 189 -29.97 86.88 -64.88
N GLU A 190 -29.42 86.16 -65.85
CA GLU A 190 -28.92 86.72 -67.11
C GLU A 190 -30.05 87.36 -67.90
N GLU A 191 -31.20 86.68 -68.02
CA GLU A 191 -32.37 87.19 -68.73
C GLU A 191 -33.00 88.38 -67.99
N LYS A 192 -33.13 88.27 -66.66
CA LYS A 192 -33.55 89.39 -65.81
C LYS A 192 -32.61 90.58 -65.95
N GLN A 193 -31.29 90.38 -65.88
CA GLN A 193 -30.31 91.46 -66.05
C GLN A 193 -30.36 92.06 -67.46
N ARG A 194 -30.63 91.26 -68.49
CA ARG A 194 -30.80 91.78 -69.85
C ARG A 194 -32.01 92.71 -69.89
N LEU A 195 -33.16 92.28 -69.37
CA LEU A 195 -34.37 93.10 -69.30
C LEU A 195 -34.18 94.34 -68.42
N GLU A 196 -33.52 94.19 -67.26
CA GLU A 196 -33.17 95.30 -66.38
C GLU A 196 -32.24 96.29 -67.06
N LYS A 197 -31.18 95.84 -67.76
CA LYS A 197 -30.30 96.73 -68.54
C LYS A 197 -31.04 97.44 -69.66
N GLU A 198 -31.98 96.78 -70.33
CA GLU A 198 -32.82 97.40 -71.35
C GLU A 198 -33.75 98.46 -70.75
N ALA A 199 -34.30 98.22 -69.55
CA ALA A 199 -35.11 99.18 -68.80
C ALA A 199 -34.27 100.31 -68.22
N GLU A 200 -33.13 100.03 -67.59
CA GLU A 200 -32.17 100.99 -67.07
C GLU A 200 -31.64 101.87 -68.20
N LYS A 201 -31.29 101.34 -69.37
CA LYS A 201 -30.92 102.17 -70.52
C LYS A 201 -32.03 103.15 -70.88
N LYS A 202 -33.30 102.73 -70.86
CA LYS A 202 -34.44 103.63 -71.10
C LYS A 202 -34.59 104.67 -69.99
N ILE A 203 -34.47 104.28 -68.73
CA ILE A 203 -34.54 105.18 -67.57
C ILE A 203 -33.38 106.16 -67.57
N VAL A 204 -32.15 105.70 -67.78
CA VAL A 204 -30.93 106.51 -67.88
C VAL A 204 -31.03 107.46 -69.06
N MET A 205 -31.50 107.03 -70.24
CA MET A 205 -31.74 107.97 -71.34
C MET A 205 -32.76 109.06 -70.97
N LEU A 206 -33.85 108.71 -70.29
CA LEU A 206 -34.86 109.67 -69.83
C LEU A 206 -34.33 110.58 -68.71
N ALA A 207 -33.57 110.01 -67.77
CA ALA A 207 -33.00 110.70 -66.62
C ALA A 207 -31.81 111.57 -67.03
N GLU A 208 -30.96 111.14 -67.95
CA GLU A 208 -29.90 111.96 -68.55
C GLU A 208 -30.50 113.09 -69.36
N ARG A 209 -31.59 112.87 -70.11
CA ARG A 209 -32.30 113.95 -70.80
C ARG A 209 -32.87 114.96 -69.80
N ALA A 210 -33.56 114.50 -68.75
CA ALA A 210 -34.10 115.35 -67.70
C ALA A 210 -33.00 116.00 -66.82
N HIS A 211 -31.89 115.31 -66.56
CA HIS A 211 -30.80 115.78 -65.71
C HIS A 211 -29.86 116.71 -66.47
N GLN A 212 -29.62 116.50 -67.76
CA GLN A 212 -28.94 117.47 -68.62
C GLN A 212 -29.79 118.74 -68.75
N GLU A 213 -31.10 118.61 -68.93
CA GLU A 213 -32.04 119.73 -68.97
C GLU A 213 -32.10 120.49 -67.62
N ALA A 214 -32.07 119.78 -66.49
CA ALA A 214 -32.02 120.39 -65.15
C ALA A 214 -30.63 120.99 -64.78
N VAL A 215 -29.53 120.37 -65.20
CA VAL A 215 -28.15 120.87 -64.95
C VAL A 215 -27.83 122.10 -65.82
N LEU A 216 -28.43 122.19 -67.01
CA LEU A 216 -28.42 123.40 -67.83
C LEU A 216 -29.20 124.55 -67.18
N GLN A 217 -30.15 124.25 -66.29
CA GLN A 217 -30.90 125.23 -65.49
C GLN A 217 -30.25 125.57 -64.13
N LEU A 218 -29.15 124.92 -63.74
CA LEU A 218 -28.46 125.17 -62.46
C LEU A 218 -27.31 126.18 -62.61
N ASP A 219 -27.11 127.02 -61.59
CA ASP A 219 -25.99 127.96 -61.52
C ASP A 219 -24.64 127.28 -61.23
N THR A 220 -23.53 127.99 -61.46
CA THR A 220 -22.15 127.49 -61.29
C THR A 220 -21.88 126.92 -59.90
N THR A 221 -22.46 127.49 -58.85
CA THR A 221 -22.34 127.05 -57.46
C THR A 221 -22.98 125.67 -57.22
N GLY A 222 -24.15 125.40 -57.82
CA GLY A 222 -24.85 124.11 -57.69
C GLY A 222 -24.07 122.95 -58.31
N ARG A 223 -23.39 123.19 -59.44
CA ARG A 223 -22.52 122.19 -60.09
C ARG A 223 -21.30 121.81 -59.24
N SER A 224 -20.74 122.75 -58.48
CA SER A 224 -19.60 122.49 -57.59
C SER A 224 -19.99 121.62 -56.40
N VAL A 225 -21.12 121.93 -55.75
CA VAL A 225 -21.65 121.14 -54.62
C VAL A 225 -21.98 119.70 -55.03
N PHE A 226 -22.48 119.51 -56.26
CA PHE A 226 -22.76 118.16 -56.78
C PHE A 226 -21.49 117.30 -56.93
N LYS A 227 -20.40 117.89 -57.46
CA LYS A 227 -19.11 117.17 -57.59
C LYS A 227 -18.57 116.72 -56.24
N GLU A 228 -18.70 117.57 -55.22
CA GLU A 228 -18.26 117.22 -53.86
C GLU A 228 -19.16 116.15 -53.23
N ASN A 229 -20.48 116.22 -53.42
CA ASN A 229 -21.40 115.17 -52.99
C ASN A 229 -21.06 113.80 -53.61
N VAL A 230 -20.68 113.76 -54.89
CA VAL A 230 -20.24 112.52 -55.54
C VAL A 230 -18.93 111.99 -54.93
N ARG A 231 -17.99 112.88 -54.58
CA ARG A 231 -16.74 112.50 -53.91
C ARG A 231 -17.01 111.91 -52.52
N LEU A 232 -17.86 112.57 -51.73
CA LEU A 232 -18.25 112.11 -50.40
C LEU A 232 -19.00 110.78 -50.45
N GLN A 233 -19.89 110.57 -51.42
CA GLN A 233 -20.57 109.28 -51.62
C GLN A 233 -19.59 108.14 -51.97
N LYS A 234 -18.53 108.41 -52.76
CA LYS A 234 -17.49 107.41 -53.04
C LYS A 234 -16.72 107.03 -51.78
N ALA A 235 -16.34 108.01 -50.95
CA ALA A 235 -15.68 107.77 -49.68
C ALA A 235 -16.56 106.98 -48.71
N LEU A 236 -17.84 107.34 -48.60
CA LEU A 236 -18.81 106.63 -47.77
C LEU A 236 -18.96 105.16 -48.19
N LYS A 237 -19.06 104.89 -49.51
CA LYS A 237 -19.14 103.51 -50.03
C LYS A 237 -17.90 102.68 -49.70
N TYR A 238 -16.71 103.28 -49.70
CA TYR A 238 -15.48 102.58 -49.33
C TYR A 238 -15.51 102.17 -47.85
N HIS A 239 -15.82 103.11 -46.96
CA HIS A 239 -15.88 102.80 -45.52
C HIS A 239 -16.98 101.81 -45.15
N ILE A 240 -18.13 101.82 -45.84
CA ILE A 240 -19.18 100.81 -45.63
C ILE A 240 -18.67 99.41 -46.00
N LYS A 241 -17.92 99.27 -47.10
CA LYS A 241 -17.34 97.98 -47.51
C LYS A 241 -16.30 97.48 -46.51
N GLU A 242 -15.39 98.36 -46.09
CA GLU A 242 -14.38 98.06 -45.08
C GLU A 242 -15.02 97.63 -43.75
N ALA A 243 -16.05 98.35 -43.29
CA ALA A 243 -16.81 97.97 -42.10
C ALA A 243 -17.50 96.60 -42.25
N GLN A 244 -18.06 96.29 -43.42
CA GLN A 244 -18.68 94.99 -43.70
C GLN A 244 -17.65 93.85 -43.74
N GLU A 245 -16.46 94.08 -44.29
CA GLU A 245 -15.37 93.09 -44.31
C GLU A 245 -14.82 92.82 -42.90
N LEU A 246 -14.59 93.88 -42.12
CA LEU A 246 -14.22 93.76 -40.71
C LEU A 246 -15.31 93.01 -39.91
N GLN A 247 -16.59 93.31 -40.16
CA GLN A 247 -17.69 92.59 -39.51
C GLN A 247 -17.72 91.10 -39.89
N LYS A 248 -17.49 90.75 -41.16
CA LYS A 248 -17.39 89.35 -41.59
C LYS A 248 -16.21 88.64 -40.94
N ASN A 249 -15.07 89.32 -40.81
CA ASN A 249 -13.89 88.76 -40.17
C ASN A 249 -14.10 88.58 -38.66
N SER A 250 -14.76 89.52 -37.98
CA SER A 250 -15.16 89.38 -36.56
C SER A 250 -16.04 88.16 -36.36
N LYS A 251 -17.09 88.00 -37.18
CA LYS A 251 -18.00 86.84 -37.09
C LYS A 251 -17.27 85.51 -37.31
N LYS A 252 -16.39 85.43 -38.32
CA LYS A 252 -15.58 84.22 -38.54
C LYS A 252 -14.66 83.91 -37.36
N LEU A 253 -14.07 84.94 -36.75
CA LEU A 253 -13.21 84.78 -35.58
C LEU A 253 -14.02 84.29 -34.37
N GLU A 254 -15.24 84.81 -34.18
CA GLU A 254 -16.19 84.36 -33.15
C GLU A 254 -16.61 82.90 -33.35
N GLU A 255 -16.95 82.49 -34.58
CA GLU A 255 -17.28 81.10 -34.92
C GLU A 255 -16.09 80.15 -34.67
N ASN A 256 -14.88 80.56 -35.04
CA ASN A 256 -13.66 79.80 -34.77
C ASN A 256 -13.38 79.71 -33.27
N HIS A 257 -13.59 80.79 -32.52
CA HIS A 257 -13.43 80.79 -31.07
C HIS A 257 -14.43 79.83 -30.40
N ALA A 258 -15.70 79.86 -30.81
CA ALA A 258 -16.74 78.98 -30.30
C ALA A 258 -16.45 77.49 -30.59
N SER A 259 -16.02 77.17 -31.82
CA SER A 259 -15.66 75.79 -32.18
C SER A 259 -14.42 75.28 -31.42
N LEU A 260 -13.41 76.14 -31.22
CA LEU A 260 -12.25 75.79 -30.41
C LEU A 260 -12.60 75.57 -28.94
N LEU A 261 -13.52 76.35 -28.38
CA LEU A 261 -14.01 76.14 -27.01
C LEU A 261 -14.71 74.79 -26.86
N GLN A 262 -15.61 74.43 -27.78
CA GLN A 262 -16.27 73.11 -27.77
C GLN A 262 -15.26 71.96 -27.89
N LEU A 263 -14.26 72.11 -28.76
CA LEU A 263 -13.21 71.11 -28.92
C LEU A 263 -12.32 71.00 -27.67
N LYS A 264 -12.05 72.11 -26.99
CA LYS A 264 -11.34 72.13 -25.70
C LYS A 264 -12.15 71.40 -24.62
N GLU A 265 -13.43 71.72 -24.46
CA GLU A 265 -14.30 71.10 -23.45
C GLU A 265 -14.43 69.58 -23.66
N THR A 266 -14.65 69.15 -24.90
CA THR A 266 -14.74 67.72 -25.24
C THR A 266 -13.43 66.98 -24.99
N ASN A 267 -12.29 67.59 -25.34
CA ASN A 267 -10.98 67.01 -25.04
C ASN A 267 -10.70 66.95 -23.53
N GLU A 268 -11.07 67.97 -22.75
CA GLU A 268 -10.92 67.98 -21.30
C GLU A 268 -11.73 66.85 -20.65
N LEU A 269 -12.99 66.65 -21.06
CA LEU A 269 -13.83 65.55 -20.59
C LEU A 269 -13.25 64.18 -20.95
N LEU A 270 -12.76 64.01 -22.18
CA LEU A 270 -12.13 62.76 -22.62
C LEU A 270 -10.87 62.45 -21.80
N VAL A 271 -10.02 63.45 -21.56
CA VAL A 271 -8.81 63.29 -20.75
C VAL A 271 -9.18 62.88 -19.33
N GLN A 272 -10.18 63.53 -18.72
CA GLN A 272 -10.66 63.16 -17.38
C GLN A 272 -11.16 61.71 -17.33
N GLU A 273 -11.97 61.28 -18.30
CA GLU A 273 -12.46 59.89 -18.37
C GLU A 273 -11.30 58.89 -18.49
N LYS A 274 -10.32 59.18 -19.36
CA LYS A 274 -9.14 58.31 -19.53
C LYS A 274 -8.27 58.25 -18.28
N VAL A 275 -8.09 59.36 -17.58
CA VAL A 275 -7.38 59.39 -16.29
C VAL A 275 -8.09 58.53 -15.25
N LEU A 276 -9.43 58.61 -15.17
CA LEU A 276 -10.22 57.76 -14.26
C LEU A 276 -10.10 56.27 -14.61
N GLN A 277 -10.21 55.91 -15.89
CA GLN A 277 -10.03 54.53 -16.37
C GLN A 277 -8.63 53.98 -16.00
N VAL A 278 -7.58 54.75 -16.26
CA VAL A 278 -6.20 54.37 -15.91
C VAL A 278 -6.01 54.25 -14.40
N SER A 279 -6.61 55.15 -13.62
CA SER A 279 -6.59 55.09 -12.15
C SER A 279 -7.25 53.81 -11.63
N GLN A 280 -8.41 53.43 -12.18
CA GLN A 280 -9.11 52.21 -11.83
C GLN A 280 -8.31 50.96 -12.22
N GLN A 281 -7.72 50.92 -13.42
CA GLN A 281 -6.85 49.81 -13.83
C GLN A 281 -5.63 49.69 -12.91
N LYS A 282 -4.99 50.81 -12.54
CA LYS A 282 -3.87 50.81 -11.60
C LYS A 282 -4.26 50.25 -10.22
N SER A 283 -5.45 50.55 -9.71
CA SER A 283 -5.91 50.01 -8.42
C SER A 283 -6.19 48.50 -8.49
N GLN A 284 -6.73 48.01 -9.61
CA GLN A 284 -6.91 46.58 -9.87
C GLN A 284 -5.57 45.85 -9.94
N ILE A 285 -4.60 46.39 -10.71
CA ILE A 285 -3.25 45.83 -10.82
C ILE A 285 -2.60 45.74 -9.44
N ARG A 286 -2.67 46.80 -8.62
CA ARG A 286 -2.14 46.79 -7.24
C ARG A 286 -2.79 45.73 -6.36
N THR A 287 -4.08 45.46 -6.56
CA THR A 287 -4.80 44.43 -5.80
C THR A 287 -4.38 43.03 -6.23
N LEU A 288 -4.22 42.80 -7.53
CA LEU A 288 -3.71 41.53 -8.06
C LEU A 288 -2.26 41.29 -7.63
N GLN A 289 -1.40 42.30 -7.68
CA GLN A 289 -0.01 42.20 -7.21
C GLN A 289 0.06 41.81 -5.73
N ARG A 290 -0.77 42.40 -4.86
CA ARG A 290 -0.85 42.00 -3.44
C ARG A 290 -1.30 40.56 -3.26
N LYS A 291 -2.27 40.09 -4.06
CA LYS A 291 -2.71 38.69 -4.03
C LYS A 291 -1.61 37.74 -4.47
N VAL A 292 -0.91 38.06 -5.56
CA VAL A 292 0.24 37.26 -6.04
C VAL A 292 1.31 37.17 -4.98
N ALA A 293 1.74 38.30 -4.40
CA ALA A 293 2.73 38.29 -3.32
C ALA A 293 2.28 37.46 -2.10
N SER A 294 1.00 37.57 -1.71
CA SER A 294 0.45 36.75 -0.61
C SER A 294 0.47 35.25 -0.95
N LEU A 295 0.11 34.86 -2.16
CA LEU A 295 0.15 33.46 -2.60
C LEU A 295 1.60 32.94 -2.69
N GLU A 296 2.53 33.73 -3.20
CA GLU A 296 3.96 33.39 -3.24
C GLU A 296 4.53 33.17 -1.84
N THR A 297 4.19 34.04 -0.88
CA THR A 297 4.61 33.84 0.52
C THR A 297 4.02 32.56 1.11
N ALA A 298 2.71 32.31 0.93
CA ALA A 298 2.06 31.11 1.42
C ALA A 298 2.63 29.83 0.81
N LEU A 299 2.87 29.83 -0.51
CA LEU A 299 3.52 28.73 -1.21
C LEU A 299 4.94 28.51 -0.68
N GLY A 300 5.70 29.59 -0.49
CA GLY A 300 7.04 29.53 0.09
C GLY A 300 7.08 29.00 1.53
N HIS A 301 6.03 29.20 2.33
CA HIS A 301 5.91 28.57 3.64
C HIS A 301 5.67 27.06 3.52
N VAL A 302 4.69 26.66 2.71
CA VAL A 302 4.34 25.25 2.50
C VAL A 302 5.50 24.46 1.89
N THR A 303 6.23 25.04 0.93
CA THR A 303 7.41 24.38 0.35
C THR A 303 8.50 24.15 1.39
N ARG A 304 8.76 25.12 2.28
CA ARG A 304 9.75 24.95 3.36
C ARG A 304 9.32 23.89 4.37
N GLU A 305 8.04 23.87 4.74
CA GLU A 305 7.48 22.85 5.63
C GLU A 305 7.68 21.45 5.03
N PHE A 306 7.34 21.26 3.75
CA PHE A 306 7.59 19.99 3.07
C PHE A 306 9.08 19.62 3.00
N GLU A 307 9.97 20.59 2.73
CA GLU A 307 11.42 20.33 2.75
C GLU A 307 11.90 19.88 4.13
N THR A 308 11.40 20.50 5.20
CA THR A 308 11.72 20.10 6.58
C THR A 308 11.16 18.72 6.93
N GLU A 309 9.92 18.42 6.57
CA GLU A 309 9.31 17.11 6.80
C GLU A 309 10.06 15.99 6.05
N ILE A 310 10.44 16.25 4.80
CA ILE A 310 11.25 15.32 4.01
C ILE A 310 12.62 15.11 4.66
N HIS A 311 13.23 16.17 5.18
CA HIS A 311 14.52 16.08 5.87
C HIS A 311 14.42 15.22 7.13
N ASP A 312 13.43 15.47 7.97
CA ASP A 312 13.21 14.76 9.23
C ASP A 312 12.86 13.29 8.99
N ALA A 313 11.96 13.01 8.03
CA ALA A 313 11.63 11.65 7.62
C ALA A 313 12.86 10.88 7.13
N ARG A 314 13.76 11.54 6.37
CA ARG A 314 15.03 10.95 5.93
C ARG A 314 15.98 10.71 7.11
N GLN A 315 16.07 11.63 8.07
CA GLN A 315 16.90 11.45 9.27
C GLN A 315 16.39 10.28 10.12
N GLU A 316 15.09 10.19 10.35
CA GLU A 316 14.49 9.09 11.09
C GLU A 316 14.71 7.74 10.41
N ALA A 317 14.53 7.67 9.09
CA ALA A 317 14.80 6.46 8.32
C ALA A 317 16.28 6.04 8.46
N ARG A 318 17.21 7.00 8.44
CA ARG A 318 18.64 6.73 8.70
C ARG A 318 18.87 6.23 10.12
N ARG A 319 18.21 6.80 11.13
CA ARG A 319 18.30 6.34 12.52
C ARG A 319 17.79 4.91 12.68
N ARG A 320 16.58 4.62 12.17
CA ARG A 320 15.98 3.28 12.20
C ARG A 320 16.86 2.25 11.49
N ASN A 321 17.44 2.60 10.34
CA ASN A 321 18.39 1.71 9.65
C ASN A 321 19.67 1.47 10.45
N ARG A 322 20.20 2.46 11.16
CA ARG A 322 21.36 2.28 12.05
C ARG A 322 21.01 1.37 13.23
N GLU A 323 19.85 1.56 13.84
CA GLU A 323 19.36 0.71 14.93
C GLU A 323 19.16 -0.74 14.47
N GLY A 324 18.53 -0.94 13.32
CA GLY A 324 18.36 -2.26 12.72
C GLY A 324 19.69 -2.93 12.38
N ARG A 325 20.69 -2.19 11.89
CA ARG A 325 22.04 -2.73 11.65
C ARG A 325 22.70 -3.25 12.94
N VAL A 326 22.63 -2.47 14.02
CA VAL A 326 23.19 -2.88 15.31
C VAL A 326 22.49 -4.13 15.86
N GLU A 327 21.18 -4.26 15.66
CA GLU A 327 20.45 -5.47 16.05
C GLU A 327 20.85 -6.69 15.19
N ILE A 328 21.00 -6.50 13.88
CA ILE A 328 21.50 -7.54 12.98
C ILE A 328 22.89 -8.02 13.43
N ASP A 329 23.82 -7.11 13.72
CA ASP A 329 25.17 -7.46 14.17
C ASP A 329 25.13 -8.26 15.49
N LYS A 330 24.26 -7.89 16.44
CA LYS A 330 24.06 -8.63 17.69
C LYS A 330 23.51 -10.04 17.44
N LEU A 331 22.51 -10.16 16.57
CA LEU A 331 21.91 -11.45 16.23
C LEU A 331 22.89 -12.37 15.50
N GLN A 332 23.70 -11.82 14.60
CA GLN A 332 24.78 -12.54 13.92
C GLN A 332 25.82 -13.07 14.93
N TYR A 333 26.26 -12.22 15.87
CA TYR A 333 27.18 -12.65 16.92
C TYR A 333 26.59 -13.78 17.79
N LEU A 334 25.32 -13.67 18.18
CA LEU A 334 24.65 -14.72 18.95
C LEU A 334 24.54 -16.03 18.17
N LEU A 335 24.27 -15.95 16.87
CA LEU A 335 24.21 -17.10 15.99
C LEU A 335 25.58 -17.78 15.88
N GLU A 336 26.67 -17.01 15.69
CA GLU A 336 28.03 -17.55 15.68
C GLU A 336 28.39 -18.28 16.99
N VAL A 337 28.04 -17.71 18.14
CA VAL A 337 28.28 -18.36 19.44
C VAL A 337 27.50 -19.66 19.55
N LYS A 338 26.23 -19.67 19.11
CA LYS A 338 25.39 -20.87 19.10
C LYS A 338 25.91 -21.94 18.16
N ASP A 339 26.44 -21.57 17.00
CA ASP A 339 27.07 -22.51 16.07
C ASP A 339 28.32 -23.14 16.67
N ARG A 340 29.17 -22.35 17.35
CA ARG A 340 30.35 -22.88 18.08
C ARG A 340 29.95 -23.85 19.21
N GLU A 341 28.91 -23.53 19.98
CA GLU A 341 28.36 -24.43 20.99
C GLU A 341 27.84 -25.73 20.34
N MET A 342 27.11 -25.61 19.24
CA MET A 342 26.57 -26.74 18.50
C MET A 342 27.70 -27.63 17.94
N GLU A 343 28.77 -27.05 17.41
CA GLU A 343 29.96 -27.79 16.98
C GLU A 343 30.64 -28.51 18.13
N ARG A 344 30.72 -27.90 19.31
CA ARG A 344 31.24 -28.56 20.52
C ARG A 344 30.36 -29.75 20.91
N VAL A 345 29.05 -29.61 20.91
CA VAL A 345 28.11 -30.72 21.17
C VAL A 345 28.25 -31.82 20.13
N LYS A 346 28.32 -31.47 18.83
CA LYS A 346 28.55 -32.44 17.74
C LYS A 346 29.88 -33.18 17.89
N ARG A 347 30.94 -32.53 18.38
CA ARG A 347 32.23 -33.20 18.68
C ARG A 347 32.10 -34.15 19.87
N LEU A 348 31.46 -33.72 20.95
CA LEU A 348 31.25 -34.58 22.12
C LEU A 348 30.39 -35.80 21.78
N ALA A 349 29.31 -35.62 21.02
CA ALA A 349 28.45 -36.70 20.57
C ALA A 349 29.23 -37.71 19.70
N ARG A 350 30.08 -37.24 18.77
CA ARG A 350 30.98 -38.09 18.00
C ARG A 350 31.93 -38.88 18.90
N ASN A 351 32.61 -38.22 19.83
CA ASN A 351 33.52 -38.91 20.76
C ASN A 351 32.79 -39.99 21.59
N VAL A 352 31.56 -39.73 22.05
CA VAL A 352 30.77 -40.73 22.80
C VAL A 352 30.39 -41.92 21.91
N LEU A 353 30.06 -41.67 20.63
CA LEU A 353 29.79 -42.75 19.67
C LEU A 353 31.06 -43.55 19.37
N ASP A 354 32.20 -42.89 19.14
CA ASP A 354 33.48 -43.54 18.88
C ASP A 354 33.90 -44.41 20.09
N GLN A 355 33.81 -43.87 21.31
CA GLN A 355 34.06 -44.64 22.54
C GLN A 355 33.12 -45.83 22.67
N ARG A 356 31.83 -45.67 22.34
CA ARG A 356 30.87 -46.78 22.34
C ARG A 356 31.26 -47.84 21.30
N SER A 357 31.65 -47.42 20.09
CA SER A 357 32.10 -48.31 19.02
C SER A 357 33.38 -49.06 19.40
N ASP A 358 34.32 -48.42 20.10
CA ASP A 358 35.53 -49.07 20.62
C ASP A 358 35.16 -50.15 21.65
N VAL A 359 34.26 -49.85 22.57
CA VAL A 359 33.77 -50.81 23.58
C VAL A 359 33.00 -51.96 22.90
N GLU A 360 32.16 -51.66 21.90
CA GLU A 360 31.46 -52.68 21.12
C GLU A 360 32.44 -53.61 20.40
N THR A 361 33.47 -53.05 19.77
CA THR A 361 34.53 -53.80 19.09
C THR A 361 35.27 -54.69 20.08
N PHE A 362 35.67 -54.16 21.23
CA PHE A 362 36.31 -54.92 22.31
C PHE A 362 35.46 -56.11 22.77
N PHE A 363 34.15 -55.92 23.00
CA PHE A 363 33.27 -57.02 23.39
C PHE A 363 33.12 -58.08 22.29
N LEU A 364 33.04 -57.66 21.02
CA LEU A 364 32.98 -58.59 19.89
C LEU A 364 34.27 -59.40 19.77
N GLU A 365 35.44 -58.78 19.92
CA GLU A 365 36.73 -59.44 19.93
C GLU A 365 36.88 -60.40 21.11
N ALA A 366 36.49 -59.98 22.33
CA ALA A 366 36.49 -60.82 23.52
C ALA A 366 35.57 -62.04 23.34
N LEU A 367 34.37 -61.86 22.79
CA LEU A 367 33.46 -62.95 22.46
C LEU A 367 34.05 -63.91 21.42
N GLN A 368 34.72 -63.39 20.39
CA GLN A 368 35.42 -64.21 19.40
C GLN A 368 36.57 -65.00 20.01
N GLN A 369 37.35 -64.38 20.90
CA GLN A 369 38.44 -65.05 21.62
C GLN A 369 37.89 -66.19 22.48
N VAL A 370 36.85 -65.93 23.28
CA VAL A 370 36.22 -66.96 24.11
C VAL A 370 35.66 -68.09 23.25
N ARG A 371 35.03 -67.80 22.10
CA ARG A 371 34.57 -68.85 21.18
C ARG A 371 35.70 -69.71 20.63
N ARG A 372 36.84 -69.09 20.25
CA ARG A 372 38.04 -69.83 19.83
C ARG A 372 38.56 -70.72 20.97
N GLU A 373 38.57 -70.20 22.20
CA GLU A 373 39.04 -70.92 23.37
C GLU A 373 38.10 -72.05 23.78
N ILE A 374 36.78 -71.88 23.64
CA ILE A 374 35.79 -72.96 23.80
C ILE A 374 36.07 -74.09 22.79
N GLN A 375 36.28 -73.76 21.51
CA GLN A 375 36.59 -74.76 20.49
C GLN A 375 37.89 -75.51 20.78
N SER A 376 38.94 -74.77 21.17
CA SER A 376 40.24 -75.33 21.57
C SER A 376 40.12 -76.23 22.81
N SER A 377 39.48 -75.72 23.88
CA SER A 377 39.20 -76.43 25.12
C SER A 377 38.42 -77.72 24.88
N ARG A 378 37.33 -77.67 24.11
CA ARG A 378 36.54 -78.86 23.74
C ARG A 378 37.37 -79.89 22.98
N LYS A 379 38.18 -79.45 22.01
CA LYS A 379 39.07 -80.34 21.25
C LYS A 379 40.12 -80.98 22.15
N ASN A 380 40.78 -80.19 22.99
CA ASN A 380 41.81 -80.66 23.92
C ASN A 380 41.22 -81.61 24.97
N TYR A 381 40.05 -81.30 25.54
CA TYR A 381 39.36 -82.16 26.48
C TYR A 381 38.96 -83.50 25.84
N ARG A 382 38.40 -83.48 24.62
CA ARG A 382 38.11 -84.72 23.86
C ARG A 382 39.36 -85.56 23.64
N GLN A 383 40.47 -84.94 23.23
CA GLN A 383 41.75 -85.63 23.02
C GLN A 383 42.35 -86.18 24.31
N ALA A 384 42.36 -85.38 25.39
CA ALA A 384 42.88 -85.77 26.70
C ALA A 384 42.03 -86.89 27.32
N ALA A 385 40.70 -86.80 27.24
CA ALA A 385 39.80 -87.87 27.69
C ALA A 385 40.01 -89.16 26.88
N ARG A 386 40.25 -89.07 25.56
CA ARG A 386 40.58 -90.22 24.71
C ARG A 386 41.92 -90.84 25.08
N ALA A 387 42.95 -90.03 25.28
CA ALA A 387 44.27 -90.49 25.69
C ALA A 387 44.26 -91.10 27.10
N ALA A 388 43.53 -90.50 28.05
CA ALA A 388 43.38 -91.01 29.40
C ALA A 388 42.63 -92.35 29.43
N PHE A 389 41.57 -92.48 28.62
CA PHE A 389 40.85 -93.74 28.45
C PHE A 389 41.75 -94.81 27.82
N GLN A 390 42.47 -94.49 26.74
CA GLN A 390 43.43 -95.42 26.10
C GLN A 390 44.59 -95.80 27.02
N ARG A 391 45.06 -94.89 27.87
CA ARG A 391 46.10 -95.17 28.87
C ARG A 391 45.57 -96.15 29.92
N LYS A 392 44.40 -95.89 30.50
CA LYS A 392 43.74 -96.81 31.46
C LYS A 392 43.45 -98.18 30.83
N MET A 393 43.04 -98.22 29.56
CA MET A 393 42.86 -99.47 28.82
C MET A 393 44.17 -100.25 28.68
N ARG A 394 45.28 -99.59 28.37
CA ARG A 394 46.62 -100.22 28.28
C ARG A 394 47.13 -100.69 29.65
N GLU A 395 46.93 -99.90 30.70
CA GLU A 395 47.31 -100.24 32.08
C GLU A 395 46.51 -101.45 32.61
N ALA A 396 45.22 -101.51 32.28
CA ALA A 396 44.37 -102.66 32.60
C ALA A 396 44.77 -103.93 31.85
N HIS A 397 45.11 -103.80 30.56
CA HIS A 397 45.64 -104.93 29.77
C HIS A 397 47.01 -105.43 30.29
N ALA A 398 47.80 -104.57 30.93
CA ALA A 398 49.05 -104.93 31.59
C ALA A 398 48.86 -105.48 33.03
N GLY A 399 47.61 -105.67 33.48
CA GLY A 399 47.26 -106.27 34.78
C GLY A 399 47.45 -105.35 36.00
N LYS A 400 47.69 -104.05 35.80
CA LYS A 400 47.97 -103.11 36.89
C LYS A 400 46.70 -102.48 37.51
N THR A 401 45.59 -102.45 36.77
CA THR A 401 44.31 -101.84 37.17
C THR A 401 43.14 -102.58 36.53
N GLU A 402 41.90 -102.36 37.01
CA GLU A 402 40.68 -102.89 36.37
C GLU A 402 40.36 -102.18 35.03
N TYR A 403 39.67 -102.87 34.13
CA TYR A 403 39.26 -102.31 32.84
C TYR A 403 38.28 -101.14 33.04
N PRO A 404 38.53 -99.95 32.46
CA PRO A 404 37.65 -98.80 32.60
C PRO A 404 36.31 -99.02 31.89
N GLN A 405 35.22 -98.44 32.42
CA GLN A 405 33.91 -98.42 31.77
C GLN A 405 33.99 -97.79 30.37
N ILE A 406 33.27 -98.37 29.40
CA ILE A 406 33.24 -97.90 28.01
C ILE A 406 32.80 -96.44 27.97
N ARG A 407 33.70 -95.57 27.51
CA ARG A 407 33.46 -94.15 27.33
C ARG A 407 33.31 -93.85 25.85
N THR A 408 32.21 -93.22 25.46
CA THR A 408 31.93 -92.87 24.07
C THR A 408 32.43 -91.46 23.74
N PHE A 409 32.91 -91.30 22.52
CA PHE A 409 33.44 -90.03 22.00
C PHE A 409 32.60 -89.48 20.84
N ASP A 410 31.61 -90.25 20.39
CA ASP A 410 30.67 -89.89 19.34
C ASP A 410 29.36 -89.36 19.93
N ASP A 411 28.67 -88.52 19.17
CA ASP A 411 27.47 -87.78 19.59
C ASP A 411 26.22 -88.65 19.41
N ARG A 412 26.14 -89.75 20.17
CA ARG A 412 24.95 -90.60 20.22
C ARG A 412 24.16 -90.35 21.51
N GLU A 413 22.89 -90.03 21.37
CA GLU A 413 21.99 -89.62 22.48
C GLU A 413 21.75 -90.75 23.50
N ASP A 414 21.82 -92.02 23.07
CA ASP A 414 21.57 -93.19 23.92
C ASP A 414 22.77 -93.58 24.82
N SER A 415 23.83 -92.78 24.84
CA SER A 415 25.06 -93.12 25.57
C SER A 415 25.07 -92.59 27.01
N THR A 416 25.10 -93.50 27.98
CA THR A 416 25.06 -93.17 29.42
C THR A 416 26.39 -92.63 29.98
N ASN A 417 27.51 -92.79 29.27
CA ASN A 417 28.86 -92.34 29.68
C ASN A 417 29.63 -91.75 28.49
N SER A 418 29.22 -90.55 28.07
CA SER A 418 29.77 -89.82 26.91
C SER A 418 30.54 -88.57 27.33
N VAL A 419 31.66 -88.30 26.64
CA VAL A 419 32.41 -87.04 26.77
C VAL A 419 31.56 -85.82 26.46
N HIS A 420 30.55 -85.96 25.59
CA HIS A 420 29.65 -84.85 25.29
C HIS A 420 28.78 -84.46 26.48
N ARG A 421 28.40 -85.40 27.35
CA ARG A 421 27.65 -85.08 28.56
C ARG A 421 28.46 -84.16 29.47
N ASP A 422 29.75 -84.45 29.67
CA ASP A 422 30.68 -83.60 30.44
C ASP A 422 30.81 -82.19 29.83
N LEU A 423 30.88 -82.06 28.49
CA LEU A 423 30.93 -80.76 27.82
C LEU A 423 29.61 -79.98 27.99
N THR A 424 28.47 -80.65 27.95
CA THR A 424 27.17 -80.01 28.21
C THR A 424 26.98 -79.64 29.68
N GLU A 425 27.58 -80.39 30.62
CA GLU A 425 27.60 -80.05 32.04
C GLU A 425 28.47 -78.81 32.29
N ALA A 426 29.58 -78.64 31.56
CA ALA A 426 30.42 -77.43 31.63
C ALA A 426 29.70 -76.14 31.14
N GLU A 427 28.66 -76.28 30.32
CA GLU A 427 27.77 -75.18 29.93
C GLU A 427 26.72 -74.85 31.00
N ARG A 428 26.41 -75.77 31.91
CA ARG A 428 25.40 -75.61 32.97
C ARG A 428 25.99 -74.84 34.16
N TRP A 429 25.17 -74.02 34.81
CA TRP A 429 25.52 -73.29 36.03
C TRP A 429 25.18 -74.12 37.27
N THR A 430 25.84 -75.28 37.46
CA THR A 430 25.52 -76.19 38.58
C THR A 430 26.54 -76.17 39.72
N ASN A 431 27.77 -75.69 39.50
CA ASN A 431 28.89 -75.87 40.44
C ASN A 431 29.35 -74.59 41.14
N VAL A 432 28.49 -73.58 41.26
CA VAL A 432 28.89 -72.25 41.75
C VAL A 432 28.23 -71.98 43.10
N ASN A 433 28.99 -72.06 44.20
CA ASN A 433 28.54 -71.67 45.55
C ASN A 433 28.34 -70.14 45.63
N THR A 434 27.28 -69.73 46.31
CA THR A 434 26.46 -68.54 46.01
C THR A 434 26.82 -67.24 46.71
N GLU A 435 28.10 -66.86 46.89
CA GLU A 435 28.39 -65.53 47.48
C GLU A 435 29.45 -64.68 46.77
N LYS A 436 30.51 -65.26 46.15
CA LYS A 436 31.47 -64.50 45.32
C LYS A 436 32.03 -65.41 44.24
N VAL A 437 31.73 -65.12 42.99
CA VAL A 437 32.23 -65.87 41.82
C VAL A 437 33.23 -64.97 41.12
N ASP A 438 34.50 -65.35 41.11
CA ASP A 438 35.51 -64.61 40.36
C ASP A 438 35.49 -65.06 38.88
N ILE A 439 35.87 -64.17 37.97
CA ILE A 439 35.93 -64.45 36.53
C ILE A 439 36.93 -65.59 36.26
N GLY A 440 37.96 -65.74 37.11
CA GLY A 440 38.92 -66.84 37.06
C GLY A 440 38.29 -68.23 37.16
N ASP A 441 37.23 -68.37 37.96
CA ASP A 441 36.63 -69.67 38.33
C ASP A 441 35.62 -70.18 37.30
N LEU A 442 35.28 -69.36 36.30
CA LEU A 442 34.31 -69.70 35.26
C LEU A 442 34.93 -70.53 34.13
N THR A 443 34.17 -71.53 33.65
CA THR A 443 34.48 -72.23 32.40
C THR A 443 34.40 -71.25 31.22
N TRP A 444 35.08 -71.55 30.11
CA TRP A 444 35.04 -70.68 28.92
C TRP A 444 33.61 -70.52 28.38
N GLU A 445 32.79 -71.57 28.47
CA GLU A 445 31.37 -71.57 28.14
C GLU A 445 30.55 -70.62 29.03
N GLN A 446 30.85 -70.57 30.33
CA GLN A 446 30.21 -69.64 31.26
C GLN A 446 30.68 -68.20 31.03
N LYS A 447 31.98 -67.98 30.75
CA LYS A 447 32.55 -66.67 30.37
C LYS A 447 31.87 -66.09 29.13
N GLU A 448 31.55 -66.93 28.14
CA GLU A 448 30.83 -66.48 26.93
C GLU A 448 29.43 -65.95 27.27
N LYS A 449 28.69 -66.66 28.13
CA LYS A 449 27.34 -66.24 28.55
C LYS A 449 27.36 -64.92 29.30
N VAL A 450 28.34 -64.71 30.19
CA VAL A 450 28.54 -63.45 30.91
C VAL A 450 28.90 -62.31 29.94
N LEU A 451 29.82 -62.52 29.00
CA LEU A 451 30.17 -61.51 28.00
C LEU A 451 28.99 -61.15 27.09
N ARG A 452 28.18 -62.13 26.66
CA ARG A 452 26.96 -61.87 25.88
C ARG A 452 25.94 -61.07 26.70
N LEU A 453 25.79 -61.38 27.98
CA LEU A 453 24.92 -60.65 28.90
C LEU A 453 25.39 -59.20 29.09
N LEU A 454 26.68 -58.98 29.29
CA LEU A 454 27.27 -57.64 29.44
C LEU A 454 27.12 -56.82 28.16
N PHE A 455 27.36 -57.44 26.99
CA PHE A 455 27.16 -56.80 25.70
C PHE A 455 25.68 -56.43 25.45
N ALA A 456 24.74 -57.31 25.82
CA ALA A 456 23.30 -57.03 25.75
C ALA A 456 22.88 -55.89 26.70
N LYS A 457 23.43 -55.89 27.92
CA LYS A 457 23.20 -54.85 28.94
C LYS A 457 23.74 -53.49 28.49
N MET A 458 24.93 -53.45 27.88
CA MET A 458 25.52 -52.23 27.31
C MET A 458 24.67 -51.67 26.16
N ASN A 459 24.12 -52.55 25.32
CA ASN A 459 23.28 -52.16 24.19
C ASN A 459 21.83 -51.84 24.57
N CYS A 460 21.50 -51.84 25.88
CA CYS A 460 20.14 -51.62 26.38
C CYS A 460 19.10 -52.54 25.71
N LEU A 461 19.49 -53.76 25.32
CA LEU A 461 18.54 -54.78 24.88
C LEU A 461 17.80 -55.31 26.11
N PRO A 462 16.45 -55.33 26.13
CA PRO A 462 15.71 -55.76 27.30
C PRO A 462 16.00 -57.23 27.59
N LEU A 463 16.62 -57.47 28.76
CA LEU A 463 16.60 -58.79 29.36
C LEU A 463 15.19 -59.04 29.89
N SER A 464 14.53 -60.04 29.33
CA SER A 464 13.28 -60.59 29.86
C SER A 464 13.55 -61.23 31.22
N THR A 465 13.58 -60.42 32.27
CA THR A 465 13.51 -60.87 33.67
C THR A 465 12.62 -59.93 34.45
N SER A 466 11.56 -60.54 34.97
CA SER A 466 10.54 -60.03 35.88
C SER A 466 11.11 -59.37 37.14
N SER A 467 10.34 -58.37 37.62
CA SER A 467 10.32 -57.75 38.95
C SER A 467 11.38 -56.71 39.31
N ALA A 468 10.93 -55.45 39.40
CA ALA A 468 11.01 -54.64 40.63
C ALA A 468 10.09 -53.40 40.50
N PRO A 469 9.31 -53.03 41.52
CA PRO A 469 8.72 -51.70 41.63
C PRO A 469 9.63 -50.79 42.48
N GLY A 470 9.62 -49.47 42.20
CA GLY A 470 10.12 -48.50 43.19
C GLY A 470 10.69 -47.20 42.63
N ALA A 471 9.82 -46.21 42.51
CA ALA A 471 9.96 -44.79 42.89
C ALA A 471 11.22 -43.96 42.55
N VAL A 472 10.89 -42.78 42.00
CA VAL A 472 11.66 -41.59 41.59
C VAL A 472 12.39 -40.88 42.77
N PRO A 473 13.31 -39.92 42.52
CA PRO A 473 12.85 -38.51 42.50
C PRO A 473 13.58 -37.56 41.51
N ASN A 474 12.75 -36.78 40.82
CA ASN A 474 12.75 -35.31 40.67
C ASN A 474 14.08 -34.52 40.53
N ALA A 475 14.24 -33.82 39.40
CA ALA A 475 14.97 -32.56 39.32
C ALA A 475 14.51 -31.71 38.10
N GLY A 476 13.97 -30.51 38.38
CA GLY A 476 14.18 -29.30 37.58
C GLY A 476 13.18 -28.97 36.47
N ALA A 477 12.08 -28.31 36.81
CA ALA A 477 11.34 -27.47 35.86
C ALA A 477 10.68 -26.28 36.59
N ASP A 478 11.49 -25.26 36.89
CA ASP A 478 11.01 -23.92 37.22
C ASP A 478 11.00 -23.05 35.96
N GLY A 479 9.94 -22.25 35.79
CA GLY A 479 9.95 -21.08 34.91
C GLY A 479 9.02 -21.09 33.68
N ARG A 480 7.70 -21.15 33.89
CA ARG A 480 6.75 -20.48 32.97
C ARG A 480 5.75 -19.64 33.76
N ARG A 481 5.69 -18.34 33.40
CA ARG A 481 4.51 -17.48 33.20
C ARG A 481 4.98 -16.04 32.91
N PRO A 482 4.15 -15.14 32.34
CA PRO A 482 3.39 -15.29 31.10
C PRO A 482 3.58 -14.05 30.19
N VAL A 483 3.78 -14.22 28.87
CA VAL A 483 3.70 -13.08 27.93
C VAL A 483 2.27 -12.95 27.44
N ARG A 484 1.64 -11.86 27.87
CA ARG A 484 0.40 -11.31 27.30
C ARG A 484 0.64 -11.02 25.81
N THR A 485 -0.15 -11.65 24.95
CA THR A 485 -0.36 -11.24 23.56
C THR A 485 -1.02 -9.85 23.56
N ARG A 486 -0.25 -8.81 23.21
CA ARG A 486 -0.79 -7.54 22.76
C ARG A 486 -0.98 -7.62 21.24
N SER A 487 -2.21 -7.34 20.82
CA SER A 487 -2.63 -7.13 19.44
C SER A 487 -1.78 -6.04 18.75
N PRO A 488 -1.63 -6.09 17.42
CA PRO A 488 -0.90 -5.07 16.67
C PRO A 488 -1.68 -3.76 16.63
N PRO A 489 -1.02 -2.59 16.61
CA PRO A 489 -1.71 -1.32 16.41
C PRO A 489 -2.14 -1.20 14.94
N THR A 490 -3.41 -0.88 14.78
CA THR A 490 -4.01 -0.36 13.55
C THR A 490 -3.27 0.90 13.12
N TRP A 491 -2.85 0.94 11.86
CA TRP A 491 -2.38 2.16 11.21
C TRP A 491 -3.60 3.03 10.93
N GLY A 492 -3.96 3.86 11.90
CA GLY A 492 -4.90 4.97 11.70
C GLY A 492 -4.24 6.04 10.85
N LEU A 493 -4.79 6.24 9.64
CA LEU A 493 -4.54 7.42 8.82
C LEU A 493 -4.83 8.70 9.64
N PRO A 494 -4.02 9.76 9.53
CA PRO A 494 -4.32 11.02 10.18
C PRO A 494 -5.57 11.64 9.56
N VAL A 495 -6.59 11.82 10.40
CA VAL A 495 -7.75 12.68 10.13
C VAL A 495 -7.23 14.09 9.90
N LEU A 496 -7.42 14.61 8.69
CA LEU A 496 -7.30 16.04 8.40
C LEU A 496 -8.25 16.80 9.31
N ILE A 497 -7.70 17.68 10.14
CA ILE A 497 -8.43 18.76 10.80
C ILE A 497 -8.58 19.90 9.79
N PRO A 498 -9.80 20.38 9.46
CA PRO A 498 -9.96 21.62 8.73
C PRO A 498 -10.00 22.81 9.70
N VAL A 499 -8.91 23.58 9.71
CA VAL A 499 -8.84 25.00 10.10
C VAL A 499 -8.77 25.77 8.77
N ALA A 500 -9.53 26.80 8.41
CA ALA A 500 -10.56 27.63 9.01
C ALA A 500 -11.30 28.37 7.87
N ARG A 501 -12.46 28.98 8.13
CA ARG A 501 -12.70 30.41 7.77
C ARG A 501 -14.05 30.90 8.29
N GLY A 502 -13.97 31.93 9.12
CA GLY A 502 -15.06 32.86 9.33
C GLY A 502 -15.08 33.99 8.28
N ASP A 503 -16.18 34.72 8.35
CA ASP A 503 -16.50 36.05 7.80
C ASP A 503 -16.93 36.22 6.34
N ARG A 504 -18.27 36.38 6.23
CA ARG A 504 -19.03 37.56 5.76
C ARG A 504 -18.83 38.09 4.34
N GLY A 505 -19.93 38.12 3.60
CA GLY A 505 -20.21 39.10 2.53
C GLY A 505 -21.51 38.81 1.78
N PRO A 506 -22.41 39.79 1.57
CA PRO A 506 -23.78 39.56 1.10
C PRO A 506 -23.84 39.50 -0.44
N GLU A 507 -24.66 38.60 -0.99
CA GLU A 507 -25.05 38.67 -2.39
C GLU A 507 -26.53 39.04 -2.51
N THR A 508 -26.70 40.26 -2.99
CA THR A 508 -27.85 40.75 -3.73
C THR A 508 -27.97 40.01 -5.07
N GLY A 509 -29.10 39.34 -5.30
CA GLY A 509 -29.65 39.01 -6.61
C GLY A 509 -31.17 39.09 -6.48
N ILE A 510 -31.82 40.17 -6.92
CA ILE A 510 -32.26 40.39 -8.30
C ILE A 510 -32.77 39.09 -8.94
N ALA A 511 -34.02 38.78 -8.64
CA ALA A 511 -34.90 38.00 -9.50
C ALA A 511 -36.04 38.92 -9.97
N SER A 512 -36.33 38.89 -11.26
CA SER A 512 -37.54 39.39 -11.93
C SER A 512 -38.13 38.19 -12.71
N PRO A 513 -39.31 38.31 -13.33
CA PRO A 513 -40.61 38.78 -12.82
C PRO A 513 -41.74 37.78 -13.18
N SER A 514 -42.86 37.79 -12.45
CA SER A 514 -44.18 37.37 -12.99
C SER A 514 -45.25 37.47 -11.92
N GLY A 515 -46.29 38.28 -12.14
CA GLY A 515 -47.48 38.32 -11.30
C GLY A 515 -48.33 39.54 -11.60
N GLN A 516 -49.46 39.30 -12.25
CA GLN A 516 -50.38 40.27 -12.85
C GLN A 516 -51.20 41.08 -11.82
N ALA A 517 -51.62 42.25 -12.31
CA ALA A 517 -52.97 42.82 -12.23
C ALA A 517 -53.27 43.95 -11.21
N VAL A 518 -54.04 44.89 -11.78
CA VAL A 518 -55.00 45.84 -11.21
C VAL A 518 -54.52 47.30 -11.07
N GLU A 519 -54.91 48.07 -12.09
CA GLU A 519 -55.10 49.53 -12.18
C GLU A 519 -55.91 50.13 -11.01
N PRO A 520 -55.90 51.47 -10.72
CA PRO A 520 -56.24 52.50 -11.71
C PRO A 520 -55.62 53.91 -11.58
N HIS A 521 -55.75 54.65 -12.70
CA HIS A 521 -55.97 56.09 -12.88
C HIS A 521 -55.19 57.13 -12.03
N LEU A 522 -54.41 57.98 -12.71
CA LEU A 522 -54.65 59.44 -12.84
C LEU A 522 -53.64 60.11 -13.78
N ASN A 523 -54.14 61.04 -14.60
CA ASN A 523 -53.49 61.76 -15.69
C ASN A 523 -52.35 62.72 -15.27
N PRO A 524 -51.43 63.07 -16.19
CA PRO A 524 -50.31 63.99 -15.96
C PRO A 524 -50.67 65.46 -16.23
N ARG A 525 -49.97 66.38 -15.55
CA ARG A 525 -49.89 67.81 -15.94
C ARG A 525 -48.45 68.17 -16.34
N PRO A 526 -48.27 69.00 -17.39
CA PRO A 526 -46.95 69.43 -17.89
C PRO A 526 -46.41 70.67 -17.12
N PRO A 527 -45.11 71.00 -17.29
CA PRO A 527 -44.47 72.12 -16.62
C PRO A 527 -44.66 73.43 -17.39
N ASP A 528 -44.66 74.55 -16.67
CA ASP A 528 -44.61 75.89 -17.26
C ASP A 528 -43.39 76.68 -16.71
N PRO A 529 -42.77 77.57 -17.51
CA PRO A 529 -41.43 78.12 -17.33
C PRO A 529 -41.45 79.54 -16.73
N ARG A 530 -40.30 79.99 -16.18
CA ARG A 530 -39.89 81.42 -16.01
C ARG A 530 -38.47 81.44 -15.39
N ALA A 531 -37.43 81.80 -16.15
CA ALA A 531 -36.87 83.15 -16.30
C ALA A 531 -35.54 83.29 -15.48
N PRO A 532 -34.62 84.23 -15.78
CA PRO A 532 -33.26 83.91 -16.20
C PRO A 532 -32.15 84.34 -15.21
N ALA A 533 -30.95 83.79 -15.43
CA ALA A 533 -29.70 84.15 -14.77
C ALA A 533 -29.13 85.51 -15.25
N PRO A 534 -28.48 86.30 -14.37
CA PRO A 534 -27.61 87.40 -14.76
C PRO A 534 -26.12 86.99 -14.74
N TRP A 535 -25.39 87.54 -15.70
CA TRP A 535 -23.95 87.39 -15.93
C TRP A 535 -23.08 88.17 -14.92
N PRO A 536 -21.77 87.85 -14.80
CA PRO A 536 -20.95 88.24 -13.67
C PRO A 536 -20.23 89.60 -13.85
N ARG A 537 -19.87 90.19 -12.70
CA ARG A 537 -19.09 91.42 -12.56
C ARG A 537 -17.60 91.21 -12.89
N CYS A 538 -17.04 92.20 -13.58
CA CYS A 538 -15.61 92.44 -13.72
C CYS A 538 -14.96 92.87 -12.39
N SER A 539 -13.72 92.47 -12.15
CA SER A 539 -12.80 93.14 -11.24
C SER A 539 -11.38 93.00 -11.77
N SER A 540 -10.74 94.15 -11.99
CA SER A 540 -9.37 94.34 -12.49
C SER A 540 -8.34 94.20 -11.35
N PRO A 541 -7.04 94.09 -11.68
CA PRO A 541 -5.99 93.63 -10.76
C PRO A 541 -5.19 94.76 -10.11
N SER A 542 -4.52 94.45 -9.00
CA SER A 542 -3.52 95.31 -8.34
C SER A 542 -2.11 94.70 -8.41
N VAL A 543 -1.20 95.54 -8.91
CA VAL A 543 0.27 95.71 -8.74
C VAL A 543 0.78 95.26 -7.33
N SER A 544 2.01 94.78 -7.04
CA SER A 544 3.38 95.17 -7.45
C SER A 544 4.47 94.22 -6.91
N ALA A 545 5.66 94.25 -7.57
CA ALA A 545 7.05 94.21 -7.04
C ALA A 545 7.56 92.95 -6.27
N ASP A 546 8.83 92.53 -6.24
CA ASP A 546 10.16 92.84 -6.82
C ASP A 546 11.02 91.58 -6.46
N ASP A 547 11.94 91.05 -7.25
CA ASP A 547 13.41 91.25 -7.28
C ASP A 547 13.96 90.01 -8.02
N GLY A 548 14.97 89.96 -8.89
CA GLY A 548 16.14 90.80 -9.09
C GLY A 548 17.42 89.92 -8.98
N HIS A 549 17.94 89.32 -10.07
CA HIS A 549 19.39 89.25 -10.34
C HIS A 549 19.81 88.57 -11.67
N VAL A 550 20.87 89.14 -12.24
CA VAL A 550 21.61 88.92 -13.50
C VAL A 550 22.98 88.31 -13.12
N PRO A 551 23.70 87.47 -13.92
CA PRO A 551 24.56 87.86 -15.06
C PRO A 551 24.58 86.88 -16.26
N ARG A 552 24.68 87.25 -17.56
CA ARG A 552 25.62 88.05 -18.39
C ARG A 552 26.47 87.16 -19.33
N ASN A 553 26.40 87.46 -20.65
CA ASN A 553 27.43 87.30 -21.72
C ASN A 553 27.79 85.87 -22.22
N SER A 554 28.01 85.53 -23.51
CA SER A 554 28.26 86.28 -24.76
C SER A 554 28.15 85.39 -26.03
N ARG A 555 27.67 86.02 -27.14
CA ARG A 555 28.06 85.97 -28.59
C ARG A 555 28.64 84.70 -29.28
N ALA A 556 28.06 84.37 -30.45
CA ALA A 556 28.64 84.40 -31.83
C ALA A 556 27.58 83.87 -32.84
N LEU A 557 27.10 84.61 -33.87
CA LEU A 557 27.62 84.76 -35.26
C LEU A 557 27.98 83.42 -35.93
N GLY A 558 27.53 83.02 -37.13
CA GLY A 558 26.75 83.68 -38.17
C GLY A 558 26.49 82.72 -39.37
N GLU A 559 25.51 83.14 -40.20
CA GLU A 559 25.45 83.02 -41.67
C GLU A 559 25.19 81.68 -42.43
N ARG A 560 24.23 81.77 -43.38
CA ARG A 560 23.94 80.90 -44.55
C ARG A 560 24.93 81.25 -45.72
N PRO A 561 24.79 80.81 -47.00
CA PRO A 561 23.85 79.88 -47.69
C PRO A 561 24.48 78.94 -48.77
N SER A 562 23.63 78.17 -49.47
CA SER A 562 23.58 78.03 -50.95
C SER A 562 23.75 76.62 -51.57
N SER A 563 22.63 76.14 -52.11
CA SER A 563 22.35 75.57 -53.45
C SER A 563 23.41 74.84 -54.29
N LYS A 564 23.00 73.66 -54.83
CA LYS A 564 23.13 73.11 -56.22
C LYS A 564 22.80 71.61 -56.16
N GLU A 565 21.71 71.08 -56.70
CA GLU A 565 21.38 70.86 -58.12
C GLU A 565 22.39 69.98 -58.87
N LYS A 566 22.03 68.71 -59.12
CA LYS A 566 22.33 67.98 -60.37
C LYS A 566 21.54 66.68 -60.51
N GLN A 567 21.03 66.51 -61.72
CA GLN A 567 20.18 65.45 -62.28
C GLN A 567 20.96 64.18 -62.69
N GLU A 568 20.22 63.05 -62.63
CA GLU A 568 20.18 61.91 -63.58
C GLU A 568 21.38 60.95 -63.76
N PRO A 569 21.19 59.72 -64.33
CA PRO A 569 19.95 58.95 -64.57
C PRO A 569 20.02 57.44 -64.16
N GLU A 570 18.85 56.80 -64.14
CA GLU A 570 18.56 55.35 -64.35
C GLU A 570 19.29 54.78 -65.60
N PRO A 571 19.51 53.44 -65.79
CA PRO A 571 18.39 52.48 -65.82
C PRO A 571 18.64 50.95 -65.64
N PHE A 572 17.53 50.20 -65.72
CA PHE A 572 17.33 48.83 -66.25
C PHE A 572 17.35 47.59 -65.30
N PHE A 573 16.13 47.03 -65.12
CA PHE A 573 15.68 45.61 -65.20
C PHE A 573 16.49 44.48 -64.53
N SER A 574 15.82 43.66 -63.70
CA SER A 574 15.18 42.41 -64.15
C SER A 574 14.56 41.59 -63.02
N LEU A 575 13.51 40.86 -63.40
CA LEU A 575 12.73 39.91 -62.60
C LEU A 575 13.58 38.76 -61.99
N GLY A 576 13.10 38.28 -60.84
CA GLY A 576 13.30 36.96 -60.26
C GLY A 576 12.21 36.70 -59.25
#